data_AF-A0A0S8JKR4-F1
#
_entry.id   AF-A0A0S8JKR4-F1
#
_cell.length_a   1.000
_cell.length_b   1.000
_cell.length_c   1.000
_cell.angle_alpha   90.00
_cell.angle_beta   90.00
_cell.angle_gamma   90.00
#
_symmetry.space_group_name_H-M   'P 1'
#
loop_
_entity.id
_entity.type
_entity.pdbx_description
1 polymer ?
#
loop_
_entity_poly.entity_id
_entity_poly.type
_entity_poly.pdbx_seq_one_letter_code
_entity_poly.pdbx_strand_id
1 'polypeptide(L)'
;MKGYLTFILWSISICLYSQDETFVINDKGTSTISFDTVIHENAILEPFLSEISISSLFFSGEITLHSKSSLVRIILVDIHHHEYLIYETYPLLAGTSEISIDKAGEETSFLNDIIPSSIKVDIIDASVHLHELVFSEDDVYLKMAAADVLKSQSQSKIDRINKHIREAGLKWLAGETSVSRMTYQEKKTMFGETYPTCRDLNITPGVYLCCLGQRQKI
;
A
#
# COMPACT_ATOMS: atom_id res chain seq x y z
N MET A 1 3.43 -46.05 44.17
CA MET A 1 3.72 -45.61 42.79
C MET A 1 2.44 -45.60 41.97
N LYS A 2 1.82 -44.44 41.79
CA LYS A 2 0.77 -44.19 40.79
C LYS A 2 1.16 -42.88 40.10
N GLY A 3 1.68 -42.98 38.88
CA GLY A 3 2.06 -41.82 38.07
C GLY A 3 0.85 -41.32 37.30
N TYR A 4 0.46 -40.07 37.55
CA TYR A 4 -0.52 -39.34 36.75
C TYR A 4 0.18 -38.78 35.51
N LEU A 5 -0.32 -39.12 34.32
CA LEU A 5 0.09 -38.51 33.06
C LEU A 5 -0.95 -37.46 32.70
N THR A 6 -0.71 -36.21 33.09
CA THR A 6 -1.50 -35.05 32.68
C THR A 6 -1.10 -34.64 31.26
N PHE A 7 -1.98 -34.88 30.29
CA PHE A 7 -1.91 -34.27 28.97
C PHE A 7 -2.44 -32.83 29.04
N ILE A 8 -1.56 -31.85 28.87
CA ILE A 8 -1.93 -30.45 28.69
C ILE A 8 -2.19 -30.26 27.19
N LEU A 9 -3.46 -30.16 26.80
CA LEU A 9 -3.86 -29.73 25.47
C LEU A 9 -3.68 -28.21 25.40
N TRP A 10 -2.62 -27.78 24.71
CA TRP A 10 -2.39 -26.38 24.37
C TRP A 10 -3.34 -26.03 23.22
N SER A 11 -4.46 -25.38 23.56
CA SER A 11 -5.35 -24.77 22.57
C SER A 11 -4.61 -23.61 21.91
N ILE A 12 -4.10 -23.85 20.71
CA ILE A 12 -3.63 -22.80 19.80
C ILE A 12 -4.89 -22.02 19.40
N SER A 13 -5.11 -20.86 20.02
CA SER A 13 -6.05 -19.89 19.51
C SER A 13 -5.50 -19.37 18.19
N ILE A 14 -5.96 -19.95 17.09
CA ILE A 14 -5.80 -19.38 15.76
C ILE A 14 -6.59 -18.06 15.80
N CYS A 15 -5.87 -16.96 15.92
CA CYS A 15 -6.43 -15.64 15.68
C CYS A 15 -6.72 -15.57 14.19
N LEU A 16 -7.95 -15.92 13.79
CA LEU A 16 -8.48 -15.60 12.48
C LEU A 16 -8.50 -14.08 12.39
N TYR A 17 -7.46 -13.51 11.79
CA TYR A 17 -7.44 -12.10 11.45
C TYR A 17 -8.48 -11.91 10.34
N SER A 18 -9.46 -11.03 10.58
CA SER A 18 -10.46 -10.69 9.58
C SER A 18 -9.76 -10.09 8.37
N GLN A 19 -10.01 -10.64 7.19
CA GLN A 19 -9.70 -9.98 5.93
C GLN A 19 -10.45 -8.65 5.92
N ASP A 20 -9.71 -7.55 5.77
CA ASP A 20 -10.27 -6.23 5.52
C ASP A 20 -11.03 -6.32 4.19
N GLU A 21 -12.24 -5.75 4.12
CA GLU A 21 -13.11 -5.86 2.95
C GLU A 21 -12.40 -5.34 1.69
N THR A 22 -11.90 -6.25 0.86
CA THR A 22 -11.41 -5.98 -0.48
C THR A 22 -12.62 -5.52 -1.30
N PHE A 23 -12.57 -4.29 -1.80
CA PHE A 23 -13.58 -3.76 -2.70
C PHE A 23 -13.56 -4.58 -4.01
N VAL A 24 -14.48 -5.53 -4.13
CA VAL A 24 -14.61 -6.39 -5.32
C VAL A 24 -15.35 -5.62 -6.42
N ILE A 25 -14.67 -5.35 -7.54
CA ILE A 25 -15.29 -4.78 -8.74
C ILE A 25 -16.04 -5.86 -9.52
N ASN A 26 -17.20 -5.48 -10.08
CA ASN A 26 -18.04 -6.31 -10.95
C ASN A 26 -17.39 -6.46 -12.34
N ASP A 27 -17.28 -7.70 -12.82
CA ASP A 27 -16.46 -8.21 -13.94
C ASP A 27 -16.90 -7.79 -15.37
N LYS A 28 -17.41 -6.58 -15.58
CA LYS A 28 -17.74 -6.07 -16.92
C LYS A 28 -16.80 -4.94 -17.31
N GLY A 29 -15.90 -5.20 -18.26
CA GLY A 29 -15.00 -4.18 -18.84
C GLY A 29 -13.62 -4.08 -18.21
N THR A 30 -13.17 -5.11 -17.49
CA THR A 30 -11.83 -5.17 -16.90
C THR A 30 -10.91 -6.07 -17.73
N SER A 31 -9.65 -5.65 -17.88
CA SER A 31 -8.57 -6.37 -18.54
C SER A 31 -7.50 -6.74 -17.53
N THR A 32 -6.86 -7.88 -17.71
CA THR A 32 -5.84 -8.41 -16.79
C THR A 32 -4.53 -8.66 -17.52
N ILE A 33 -3.41 -8.25 -16.91
CA ILE A 33 -2.06 -8.65 -17.30
C ILE A 33 -1.52 -9.54 -16.18
N SER A 34 -1.28 -10.81 -16.52
CA SER A 34 -0.71 -11.78 -15.59
C SER A 34 0.81 -11.70 -15.58
N PHE A 35 1.37 -11.91 -14.39
CA PHE A 35 2.78 -11.99 -14.10
C PHE A 35 3.04 -13.27 -13.29
N ASP A 36 4.28 -13.74 -13.36
CA ASP A 36 4.82 -14.69 -12.41
C ASP A 36 6.27 -14.31 -12.16
N THR A 37 6.46 -13.17 -11.50
CA THR A 37 7.78 -12.55 -11.37
C THR A 37 7.98 -12.09 -9.95
N VAL A 38 9.12 -12.50 -9.38
CA VAL A 38 9.58 -12.05 -8.08
C VAL A 38 10.64 -10.97 -8.29
N ILE A 39 10.41 -9.82 -7.66
CA ILE A 39 11.24 -8.62 -7.77
C ILE A 39 11.89 -8.38 -6.40
N HIS A 40 13.22 -8.28 -6.37
CA HIS A 40 14.01 -8.13 -5.14
C HIS A 40 14.70 -6.75 -5.02
N GLU A 41 14.67 -5.96 -6.08
CA GLU A 41 15.30 -4.65 -6.17
C GLU A 41 14.45 -3.73 -7.05
N ASN A 42 14.86 -2.45 -7.17
CA ASN A 42 14.14 -1.51 -8.00
C ASN A 42 14.02 -2.01 -9.44
N ALA A 43 12.82 -1.94 -10.01
CA ALA A 43 12.54 -2.43 -11.35
C ALA A 43 11.58 -1.51 -12.12
N ILE A 44 11.67 -1.55 -13.44
CA ILE A 44 10.70 -0.96 -14.36
C ILE A 44 10.17 -2.09 -15.24
N LEU A 45 8.85 -2.23 -15.27
CA LEU A 45 8.14 -3.17 -16.12
C LEU A 45 7.41 -2.39 -17.21
N GLU A 46 7.43 -2.90 -18.44
CA GLU A 46 6.74 -2.30 -19.58
C GLU A 46 5.62 -3.23 -20.08
N PRO A 47 4.57 -3.48 -19.28
CA PRO A 47 3.57 -4.48 -19.61
C PRO A 47 2.52 -4.00 -20.62
N PHE A 48 2.48 -2.70 -20.91
CA PHE A 48 1.47 -2.08 -21.76
C PHE A 48 1.91 -2.10 -23.23
N LEU A 49 1.24 -2.94 -24.04
CA LEU A 49 1.60 -3.16 -25.45
C LEU A 49 0.87 -2.22 -26.42
N SER A 50 -0.12 -1.47 -25.94
CA SER A 50 -0.97 -0.59 -26.73
C SER A 50 -1.32 0.68 -25.96
N GLU A 51 -1.51 1.78 -26.68
CA GLU A 51 -1.97 3.06 -26.13
C GLU A 51 -3.47 3.01 -25.82
N ILE A 52 -3.83 2.23 -24.79
CA ILE A 52 -5.19 2.17 -24.26
C ILE A 52 -5.35 3.19 -23.14
N SER A 53 -6.51 3.85 -23.09
CA SER A 53 -6.86 4.73 -21.99
C SER A 53 -7.49 3.93 -20.86
N ILE A 54 -7.03 4.12 -19.63
CA ILE A 54 -7.53 3.41 -18.45
C ILE A 54 -8.09 4.39 -17.40
N SER A 55 -9.19 3.99 -16.77
CA SER A 55 -9.86 4.71 -15.69
C SER A 55 -9.57 4.13 -14.30
N SER A 56 -9.04 2.91 -14.22
CA SER A 56 -8.58 2.31 -12.97
C SER A 56 -7.47 1.29 -13.20
N LEU A 57 -6.64 1.06 -12.19
CA LEU A 57 -5.63 -0.01 -12.16
C LEU A 57 -5.41 -0.50 -10.73
N PHE A 58 -5.35 -1.82 -10.59
CA PHE A 58 -5.18 -2.55 -9.34
C PHE A 58 -4.05 -3.57 -9.47
N PHE A 59 -3.40 -3.87 -8.35
CA PHE A 59 -2.32 -4.84 -8.21
C PHE A 59 -2.74 -5.98 -7.28
N SER A 60 -2.42 -7.21 -7.68
CA SER A 60 -2.49 -8.40 -6.81
C SER A 60 -1.12 -9.07 -6.74
N GLY A 61 -0.76 -9.57 -5.56
CA GLY A 61 0.54 -10.19 -5.32
C GLY A 61 0.85 -10.43 -3.85
N GLU A 62 2.10 -10.80 -3.60
CA GLU A 62 2.64 -11.02 -2.27
C GLU A 62 3.85 -10.13 -2.03
N ILE A 63 3.96 -9.59 -0.81
CA ILE A 63 5.09 -8.76 -0.39
C ILE A 63 5.71 -9.36 0.86
N THR A 64 7.05 -9.45 0.86
CA THR A 64 7.83 -9.80 2.05
C THR A 64 8.73 -8.63 2.44
N LEU A 65 8.57 -8.13 3.67
CA LEU A 65 9.39 -7.09 4.28
C LEU A 65 10.47 -7.75 5.15
N HIS A 66 11.74 -7.58 4.79
CA HIS A 66 12.86 -8.28 5.44
C HIS A 66 13.42 -7.57 6.69
N SER A 67 13.11 -6.29 6.91
CA SER A 67 13.53 -5.54 8.09
C SER A 67 12.60 -4.39 8.45
N LYS A 68 12.98 -3.65 9.51
CA LYS A 68 12.28 -2.43 9.94
C LYS A 68 12.46 -1.26 8.95
N SER A 69 13.47 -1.32 8.10
CA SER A 69 13.70 -0.32 7.05
C SER A 69 13.02 -0.68 5.73
N SER A 70 12.33 -1.81 5.65
CA SER A 70 11.72 -2.24 4.39
C SER A 70 10.72 -1.22 3.85
N LEU A 71 10.69 -1.10 2.52
CA LEU A 71 9.76 -0.27 1.78
C LEU A 71 9.47 -0.94 0.45
N VAL A 72 8.20 -0.96 0.08
CA VAL A 72 7.76 -1.26 -1.28
C VAL A 72 6.85 -0.15 -1.76
N ARG A 73 7.11 0.36 -2.97
CA ARG A 73 6.17 1.18 -3.73
C ARG A 73 5.98 0.62 -5.12
N ILE A 74 4.74 0.49 -5.54
CA ILE A 74 4.37 0.12 -6.89
C ILE A 74 3.68 1.35 -7.48
N ILE A 75 4.21 1.82 -8.60
CA ILE A 75 3.91 3.13 -9.18
C ILE A 75 3.57 2.95 -10.66
N LEU A 76 2.45 3.51 -11.07
CA LEU A 76 2.08 3.62 -12.48
C LEU A 76 2.72 4.87 -13.08
N VAL A 77 3.33 4.75 -14.24
CA VAL A 77 3.87 5.87 -15.02
C VAL A 77 3.08 5.98 -16.32
N ASP A 78 2.54 7.16 -16.63
CA ASP A 78 1.85 7.43 -17.88
C ASP A 78 2.81 7.85 -19.02
N ILE A 79 2.29 8.01 -20.24
CA ILE A 79 3.08 8.47 -21.40
C ILE A 79 3.60 9.92 -21.29
N HIS A 80 3.09 10.69 -20.33
CA HIS A 80 3.52 12.05 -20.02
C HIS A 80 4.49 12.10 -18.84
N HIS A 81 4.92 10.94 -18.34
CA HIS A 81 5.78 10.76 -17.15
C HIS A 81 5.15 11.24 -15.84
N HIS A 82 3.83 11.31 -15.75
CA HIS A 82 3.13 11.44 -14.48
C HIS A 82 3.16 10.11 -13.73
N GLU A 83 3.36 10.19 -12.41
CA GLU A 83 3.51 9.03 -11.54
C GLU A 83 2.32 8.96 -10.57
N TYR A 84 1.66 7.80 -10.54
CA TYR A 84 0.49 7.52 -9.72
C TYR A 84 0.78 6.35 -8.79
N LEU A 85 0.49 6.48 -7.50
CA LEU A 85 0.71 5.40 -6.55
C LEU A 85 -0.32 4.29 -6.74
N ILE A 86 0.15 3.07 -7.05
CA ILE A 86 -0.68 1.87 -7.04
C ILE A 86 -0.77 1.33 -5.62
N TYR A 87 0.38 1.16 -4.95
CA TYR A 87 0.44 0.61 -3.60
C TYR A 87 1.74 0.98 -2.89
N GLU A 88 1.65 1.38 -1.61
CA GLU A 88 2.80 1.57 -0.71
C GLU A 88 2.64 0.72 0.55
N THR A 89 3.73 0.03 0.96
CA THR A 89 3.79 -0.63 2.26
C THR A 89 5.18 -0.60 2.87
N TYR A 90 5.20 -0.65 4.20
CA TYR A 90 6.39 -0.67 5.06
C TYR A 90 5.97 -1.24 6.42
N PRO A 91 6.92 -1.69 7.28
CA PRO A 91 6.61 -2.48 8.47
C PRO A 91 5.61 -1.85 9.43
N LEU A 92 5.69 -0.53 9.65
CA LEU A 92 4.76 0.19 10.52
C LEU A 92 3.33 0.27 9.95
N LEU A 93 3.17 0.29 8.61
CA LEU A 93 1.86 0.25 7.97
C LEU A 93 1.31 -1.18 7.87
N ALA A 94 2.16 -2.15 7.52
CA ALA A 94 1.78 -3.55 7.37
C ALA A 94 1.43 -4.21 8.71
N GLY A 95 2.25 -4.02 9.75
CA GLY A 95 2.15 -4.75 11.02
C GLY A 95 2.70 -6.18 10.95
N THR A 96 2.93 -6.71 9.75
CA THR A 96 3.47 -8.04 9.47
C THR A 96 4.61 -7.96 8.47
N SER A 97 5.43 -9.02 8.38
CA SER A 97 6.47 -9.14 7.37
C SER A 97 5.96 -9.69 6.05
N GLU A 98 4.88 -10.46 6.06
CA GLU A 98 4.27 -11.06 4.86
C GLU A 98 2.89 -10.44 4.65
N ILE A 99 2.62 -9.98 3.43
CA ILE A 99 1.37 -9.36 3.02
C ILE A 99 0.90 -10.03 1.74
N SER A 100 -0.33 -10.53 1.73
CA SER A 100 -1.03 -10.94 0.51
C SER A 100 -2.02 -9.85 0.12
N ILE A 101 -2.04 -9.51 -1.16
CA ILE A 101 -2.76 -8.37 -1.71
C ILE A 101 -3.65 -8.87 -2.83
N ASP A 102 -4.94 -8.61 -2.71
CA ASP A 102 -5.94 -8.87 -3.74
C ASP A 102 -6.50 -7.53 -4.23
N LYS A 103 -6.22 -7.20 -5.49
CA LYS A 103 -6.71 -6.02 -6.21
C LYS A 103 -6.63 -4.71 -5.41
N ALA A 104 -5.44 -4.35 -4.95
CA ALA A 104 -5.21 -3.05 -4.31
C ALA A 104 -4.89 -1.96 -5.33
N GLY A 105 -5.50 -0.80 -5.16
CA GLY A 105 -5.19 0.42 -5.88
C GLY A 105 -5.35 1.61 -4.95
N GLU A 106 -4.36 2.48 -4.89
CA GLU A 106 -4.45 3.74 -4.15
C GLU A 106 -4.96 4.84 -5.09
N GLU A 107 -4.06 5.68 -5.60
CA GLU A 107 -4.40 6.74 -6.54
C GLU A 107 -4.93 6.14 -7.85
N THR A 108 -4.43 4.96 -8.23
CA THR A 108 -4.84 4.27 -9.44
C THR A 108 -6.22 3.62 -9.36
N SER A 109 -6.87 3.58 -8.20
CA SER A 109 -8.28 3.18 -8.12
C SER A 109 -9.20 4.12 -8.91
N PHE A 110 -8.78 5.38 -9.10
CA PHE A 110 -9.56 6.42 -9.77
C PHE A 110 -8.66 7.28 -10.65
N LEU A 111 -8.48 6.85 -11.90
CA LEU A 111 -7.73 7.58 -12.90
C LEU A 111 -8.66 8.42 -13.77
N ASN A 112 -8.14 9.53 -14.27
CA ASN A 112 -8.87 10.38 -15.20
C ASN A 112 -8.46 10.08 -16.64
N ASP A 113 -8.75 8.84 -17.07
CA ASP A 113 -8.59 8.36 -18.45
C ASP A 113 -7.16 8.62 -18.97
N ILE A 114 -6.19 7.93 -18.37
CA ILE A 114 -4.75 8.09 -18.69
C ILE A 114 -4.27 6.96 -19.59
N ILE A 115 -3.19 7.21 -20.33
CA ILE A 115 -2.52 6.17 -21.14
C ILE A 115 -1.29 5.67 -20.37
N PRO A 116 -1.31 4.42 -19.86
CA PRO A 116 -0.22 3.88 -19.07
C PRO A 116 0.98 3.56 -19.97
N SER A 117 2.19 3.79 -19.45
CA SER A 117 3.45 3.51 -20.15
C SER A 117 4.24 2.39 -19.46
N SER A 118 4.45 2.48 -18.14
CA SER A 118 5.24 1.51 -17.40
C SER A 118 4.82 1.40 -15.94
N ILE A 119 5.30 0.36 -15.27
CA ILE A 119 5.17 0.17 -13.82
C ILE A 119 6.55 0.25 -13.22
N LYS A 120 6.74 1.18 -12.28
CA LYS A 120 7.95 1.29 -11.48
C LYS A 120 7.72 0.63 -10.13
N VAL A 121 8.69 -0.18 -9.71
CA VAL A 121 8.69 -0.85 -8.41
C VAL A 121 9.91 -0.36 -7.64
N ASP A 122 9.71 0.39 -6.56
CA ASP A 122 10.76 0.81 -5.64
C ASP A 122 10.80 -0.15 -4.45
N ILE A 123 11.97 -0.73 -4.19
CA ILE A 123 12.20 -1.72 -3.13
C ILE A 123 13.38 -1.30 -2.26
N ILE A 124 13.16 -1.32 -0.96
CA ILE A 124 14.22 -1.30 0.05
C ILE A 124 14.02 -2.55 0.90
N ASP A 125 14.99 -3.45 0.88
CA ASP A 125 15.06 -4.63 1.75
C ASP A 125 13.73 -5.41 1.86
N ALA A 126 13.15 -5.72 0.71
CA ALA A 126 11.88 -6.42 0.58
C ALA A 126 11.87 -7.23 -0.73
N SER A 127 10.85 -8.06 -0.90
CA SER A 127 10.56 -8.72 -2.17
C SER A 127 9.07 -8.61 -2.52
N VAL A 128 8.78 -8.53 -3.81
CA VAL A 128 7.41 -8.50 -4.35
C VAL A 128 7.25 -9.65 -5.33
N HIS A 129 6.33 -10.57 -5.07
CA HIS A 129 5.82 -11.50 -6.08
C HIS A 129 4.60 -10.86 -6.73
N LEU A 130 4.77 -10.36 -7.95
CA LEU A 130 3.71 -9.75 -8.74
C LEU A 130 2.94 -10.86 -9.47
N HIS A 131 1.64 -10.94 -9.23
CA HIS A 131 0.75 -11.94 -9.86
C HIS A 131 -0.05 -11.34 -11.01
N GLU A 132 -0.66 -10.18 -10.80
CA GLU A 132 -1.46 -9.54 -11.83
C GLU A 132 -1.61 -8.04 -11.66
N LEU A 133 -1.89 -7.38 -12.78
CA LEU A 133 -2.45 -6.05 -12.85
C LEU A 133 -3.83 -6.15 -13.49
N VAL A 134 -4.83 -5.54 -12.86
CA VAL A 134 -6.22 -5.50 -13.34
C VAL A 134 -6.57 -4.04 -13.60
N PHE A 135 -7.04 -3.71 -14.80
CA PHE A 135 -7.40 -2.34 -15.16
C PHE A 135 -8.73 -2.28 -15.91
N SER A 136 -9.38 -1.12 -15.90
CA SER A 136 -10.61 -0.85 -16.67
C SER A 136 -10.44 0.36 -17.58
N GLU A 137 -11.10 0.34 -18.74
CA GLU A 137 -11.10 1.45 -19.71
C GLU A 137 -12.25 2.45 -19.48
N ASP A 138 -13.34 2.00 -18.86
CA ASP A 138 -14.57 2.79 -18.73
C ASP A 138 -15.20 2.59 -17.35
N ASP A 139 -14.98 3.53 -16.45
CA ASP A 139 -15.62 3.54 -15.12
C ASP A 139 -16.25 4.91 -14.79
N VAL A 140 -17.30 5.24 -15.55
CA VAL A 140 -18.12 6.44 -15.36
C VAL A 140 -18.77 6.50 -13.97
N TYR A 141 -18.99 5.35 -13.32
CA TYR A 141 -19.68 5.28 -12.02
C TYR A 141 -18.76 5.62 -10.83
N LEU A 142 -17.44 5.46 -10.97
CA LEU A 142 -16.48 5.68 -9.89
C LEU A 142 -16.10 7.15 -9.65
N LYS A 143 -16.25 8.05 -10.65
CA LYS A 143 -15.82 9.46 -10.52
C LYS A 143 -16.61 10.25 -9.46
N MET A 144 -17.87 9.89 -9.18
CA MET A 144 -18.70 10.58 -8.17
C MET A 144 -18.46 10.12 -6.72
N ALA A 145 -17.89 8.93 -6.52
CA ALA A 145 -17.58 8.37 -5.20
C ALA A 145 -16.08 8.39 -4.83
N ALA A 146 -15.21 8.75 -5.78
CA ALA A 146 -13.76 8.73 -5.63
C ALA A 146 -13.26 9.47 -4.38
N ALA A 147 -13.78 10.67 -4.12
CA ALA A 147 -13.33 11.47 -2.97
C ALA A 147 -13.63 10.79 -1.62
N ASP A 148 -14.81 10.19 -1.48
CA ASP A 148 -15.19 9.49 -0.25
C ASP A 148 -14.41 8.18 -0.09
N VAL A 149 -14.12 7.47 -1.19
CA VAL A 149 -13.30 6.25 -1.16
C VAL A 149 -11.85 6.59 -0.78
N LEU A 150 -11.23 7.58 -1.40
CA LEU A 150 -9.86 8.02 -1.08
C LEU A 150 -9.75 8.48 0.38
N LYS A 151 -10.77 9.17 0.89
CA LYS A 151 -10.85 9.56 2.29
C LYS A 151 -10.93 8.34 3.21
N SER A 152 -11.76 7.35 2.87
CA SER A 152 -11.89 6.10 3.63
C SER A 152 -10.57 5.31 3.65
N GLN A 153 -9.90 5.17 2.51
CA GLN A 153 -8.58 4.54 2.40
C GLN A 153 -7.54 5.24 3.28
N SER A 154 -7.50 6.58 3.23
CA SER A 154 -6.61 7.39 4.07
C SER A 154 -6.87 7.16 5.56
N GLN A 155 -8.14 7.11 5.96
CA GLN A 155 -8.52 6.86 7.35
C GLN A 155 -8.12 5.44 7.81
N SER A 156 -8.38 4.42 6.98
CA SER A 156 -7.95 3.04 7.26
C SER A 156 -6.43 2.94 7.45
N LYS A 157 -5.64 3.61 6.60
CA LYS A 157 -4.18 3.68 6.78
C LYS A 157 -3.77 4.34 8.10
N ILE A 158 -4.38 5.47 8.44
CA ILE A 158 -4.12 6.17 9.71
C ILE A 158 -4.43 5.27 10.90
N ASP A 159 -5.56 4.55 10.87
CA ASP A 159 -5.99 3.68 11.95
C ASP A 159 -5.06 2.48 12.12
N ARG A 160 -4.63 1.86 11.01
CA ARG A 160 -3.61 0.79 11.02
C ARG A 160 -2.29 1.26 11.60
N ILE A 161 -1.79 2.42 11.17
CA ILE A 161 -0.55 2.99 11.72
C ILE A 161 -0.71 3.27 13.21
N ASN A 162 -1.81 3.89 13.63
CA ASN A 162 -2.07 4.19 15.04
C ASN A 162 -2.20 2.93 15.90
N LYS A 163 -2.77 1.85 15.36
CA LYS A 163 -2.77 0.54 16.02
C LYS A 163 -1.34 0.06 16.26
N HIS A 164 -0.51 0.01 15.23
CA HIS A 164 0.87 -0.50 15.35
C HIS A 164 1.78 0.41 16.18
N ILE A 165 1.55 1.73 16.17
CA ILE A 165 2.21 2.68 17.08
C ILE A 165 1.97 2.29 18.54
N ARG A 166 0.70 2.04 18.90
CA ARG A 166 0.32 1.68 20.28
C ARG A 166 0.94 0.35 20.67
N GLU A 167 0.87 -0.64 19.79
CA GLU A 167 1.48 -1.97 20.00
C GLU A 167 3.00 -1.90 20.13
N ALA A 168 3.66 -1.01 19.39
CA ALA A 168 5.10 -0.77 19.46
C ALA A 168 5.53 0.16 20.61
N GLY A 169 4.59 0.70 21.40
CA GLY A 169 4.88 1.62 22.50
C GLY A 169 5.44 2.99 22.07
N LEU A 170 5.16 3.41 20.83
CA LEU A 170 5.59 4.70 20.29
C LEU A 170 4.72 5.83 20.87
N LYS A 171 5.31 7.02 21.05
CA LYS A 171 4.71 8.17 21.79
C LYS A 171 4.18 9.28 20.87
N TRP A 172 3.75 8.93 19.68
CA TRP A 172 3.18 9.85 18.69
C TRP A 172 1.96 9.19 18.04
N LEU A 173 1.14 9.95 17.33
CA LEU A 173 -0.03 9.41 16.63
C LEU A 173 -0.02 9.89 15.18
N ALA A 174 -0.44 9.02 14.27
CA ALA A 174 -0.76 9.38 12.90
C ALA A 174 -2.08 10.15 12.84
N GLY A 175 -2.17 11.07 11.90
CA GLY A 175 -3.35 11.89 11.67
C GLY A 175 -3.29 12.54 10.29
N GLU A 176 -4.45 12.95 9.80
CA GLU A 176 -4.58 13.61 8.49
C GLU A 176 -3.89 14.98 8.51
N THR A 177 -3.18 15.31 7.43
CA THR A 177 -2.52 16.59 7.21
C THR A 177 -2.71 17.07 5.77
N SER A 178 -2.31 18.31 5.47
CA SER A 178 -2.26 18.77 4.07
C SER A 178 -1.33 17.91 3.20
N VAL A 179 -0.23 17.40 3.77
CA VAL A 179 0.74 16.55 3.06
C VAL A 179 0.18 15.14 2.83
N SER A 180 -0.59 14.58 3.77
CA SER A 180 -1.17 13.24 3.58
C SER A 180 -2.22 13.21 2.47
N ARG A 181 -2.85 14.36 2.16
CA ARG A 181 -3.80 14.54 1.06
C ARG A 181 -3.16 14.76 -0.31
N MET A 182 -1.85 14.97 -0.37
CA MET A 182 -1.15 15.19 -1.64
C MET A 182 -1.03 13.88 -2.42
N THR A 183 -1.05 13.98 -3.75
CA THR A 183 -0.73 12.85 -4.63
C THR A 183 0.74 12.43 -4.50
N TYR A 184 1.09 11.27 -5.01
CA TYR A 184 2.45 10.76 -5.06
C TYR A 184 3.36 11.75 -5.80
N GLN A 185 2.93 12.22 -6.96
CA GLN A 185 3.66 13.20 -7.75
C GLN A 185 3.83 14.55 -7.03
N GLU A 186 2.82 15.02 -6.30
CA GLU A 186 2.91 16.24 -5.49
C GLU A 186 3.92 16.07 -4.35
N LYS A 187 3.88 14.93 -3.64
CA LYS A 187 4.86 14.60 -2.59
C LYS A 187 6.28 14.53 -3.14
N LYS A 188 6.46 13.89 -4.29
CA LYS A 188 7.75 13.81 -4.99
C LYS A 188 8.26 15.20 -5.39
N THR A 189 7.37 16.08 -5.87
CA THR A 189 7.72 17.47 -6.19
C THR A 189 8.15 18.25 -4.95
N MET A 190 7.49 18.01 -3.81
CA MET A 190 7.78 18.71 -2.55
C MET A 190 9.07 18.24 -1.88
N PHE A 191 9.38 16.94 -1.95
CA PHE A 191 10.47 16.31 -1.17
C PHE A 191 11.62 15.73 -2.03
N GLY A 192 11.49 15.74 -3.36
CA GLY A 192 12.42 15.10 -4.28
C GLY A 192 12.09 13.61 -4.53
N GLU A 193 13.00 12.92 -5.24
CA GLU A 193 12.85 11.50 -5.63
C GLU A 193 12.55 10.55 -4.44
N THR A 194 13.01 10.90 -3.25
CA THR A 194 12.76 10.15 -2.02
C THR A 194 11.98 11.02 -1.03
N TYR A 195 10.65 10.87 -0.97
CA TYR A 195 9.89 11.53 0.09
C TYR A 195 9.82 10.68 1.37
N PRO A 196 9.80 11.33 2.56
CA PRO A 196 9.75 10.64 3.85
C PRO A 196 8.41 9.92 4.06
N THR A 197 8.47 8.69 4.57
CA THR A 197 7.29 7.92 5.03
C THR A 197 7.22 7.95 6.56
N CYS A 198 6.10 7.49 7.14
CA CYS A 198 6.01 7.30 8.60
C CYS A 198 7.09 6.34 9.16
N ARG A 199 7.74 5.54 8.30
CA ARG A 199 8.92 4.72 8.64
C ARG A 199 10.06 5.58 9.19
N ASP A 200 10.28 6.76 8.62
CA ASP A 200 11.49 7.56 8.84
C ASP A 200 11.45 8.36 10.17
N LEU A 201 10.31 8.34 10.85
CA LEU A 201 10.06 9.06 12.11
C LEU A 201 10.79 8.47 13.33
N ASN A 202 11.37 7.28 13.21
CA ASN A 202 12.17 6.66 14.27
C ASN A 202 13.65 7.06 14.24
N ILE A 203 14.08 7.85 13.23
CA ILE A 203 15.50 8.08 12.94
C ILE A 203 15.96 9.49 13.38
N THR A 204 15.05 10.45 13.53
CA THR A 204 15.40 11.83 13.92
C THR A 204 14.45 12.41 14.97
N PRO A 205 14.94 12.77 16.17
CA PRO A 205 14.16 13.60 17.09
C PRO A 205 13.97 14.98 16.45
N GLY A 206 12.77 15.26 15.93
CA GLY A 206 12.37 16.61 15.52
C GLY A 206 11.96 16.82 14.06
N VAL A 207 11.98 15.81 13.20
CA VAL A 207 11.49 15.94 11.81
C VAL A 207 10.31 14.98 11.62
N TYR A 208 9.10 15.52 11.82
CA TYR A 208 7.86 14.78 11.69
C TYR A 208 7.27 15.03 10.30
N LEU A 209 7.63 14.19 9.33
CA LEU A 209 7.11 14.25 7.97
C LEU A 209 6.51 12.91 7.57
N CYS A 210 5.21 12.80 7.84
CA CYS A 210 4.18 12.12 7.05
C CYS A 210 2.84 12.14 7.83
N CYS A 211 2.89 12.46 9.12
CA CYS A 211 1.75 12.76 9.98
C CYS A 211 2.18 13.77 11.06
N LEU A 212 1.95 15.07 10.90
CA LEU A 212 1.97 15.98 12.04
C LEU A 212 0.63 15.88 12.80
N GLY A 213 0.33 14.68 13.29
CA GLY A 213 -0.50 14.52 14.49
C GLY A 213 0.34 15.01 15.67
N GLN A 214 -0.13 16.05 16.36
CA GLN A 214 0.61 16.63 17.47
C GLN A 214 0.99 15.57 18.49
N ARG A 215 2.22 15.65 19.01
CA ARG A 215 2.68 14.87 20.16
C ARG A 215 1.78 15.21 21.35
N GLN A 216 0.76 14.40 21.61
CA GLN A 216 0.08 14.46 22.89
C GLN A 216 1.06 13.92 23.93
N LYS A 217 1.50 14.78 24.85
CA LYS A 217 2.15 14.35 26.08
C LYS A 217 1.14 13.44 26.80
N ILE A 218 1.44 12.15 26.85
CA ILE A 218 0.86 11.23 27.84
C ILE A 218 1.64 11.40 29.13
#